data_AF-A0A9D9M5A9-F1
#
_entry.id   AF-A0A9D9M5A9-F1
#
_cell.length_a   1.000
_cell.length_b   1.000
_cell.length_c   1.000
_cell.angle_alpha   90.00
_cell.angle_beta   90.00
_cell.angle_gamma   90.00
#
_symmetry.space_group_name_H-M   'P 1'
#
loop_
_entity.id
_entity.type
_entity.pdbx_description
1 polymer ?
#
loop_
_entity_poly.entity_id
_entity_poly.type
_entity_poly.pdbx_seq_one_letter_code
_entity_poly.pdbx_strand_id
1 'polypeptide(L)'
;MNNYFYSMLPKEEFERIPYLPTMGEFVDWFTKEYSDSPAISDQVNTISYKELGERVARRRAFLNGLGLPKGSHIAIFDKNSQDAIEMFLAVTSAGYVAMNFPAGLPEPAVIGSCAKFDVAAIMVRDEFMPLTAKLQGVKVCPVSSIADTGAPSAKIDPDTPAAIFFTGGTTGTPKGAVLNHRALMRGNYNAIFKPGKVIGVHRYIALLPLSHVFGLIAGTMGCFYTGNLIFTCEDMKATIGKLPALKPTVLVIVPGICDILAGLCKMYGPQFLGGSLRLIISGAANVPPRLVDIFTKLGVEFCFGYGLTETANLTSANADAVTHPTSIGKIYPGQQTKVVDGELWIKGDNVFSGYYKDPEKTAEAFSADGWFRTGDLVRFDEEGFLYITGRIKNLIILSNGENVSPESLEEP
;
A
#
# COMPACT_ATOMS: atom_id res chain seq x y z
N MET A 1 -3.01 -6.03 27.25
CA MET A 1 -2.23 -5.30 26.23
C MET A 1 -0.81 -5.89 26.15
N ASN A 2 -0.67 -7.18 25.83
CA ASN A 2 0.64 -7.80 25.51
C ASN A 2 0.76 -7.94 23.99
N ASN A 3 0.70 -6.84 23.25
CA ASN A 3 0.98 -6.84 21.82
C ASN A 3 2.37 -6.23 21.63
N TYR A 4 3.28 -6.97 20.98
CA TYR A 4 4.66 -6.59 20.70
C TYR A 4 4.81 -5.14 20.21
N PHE A 5 3.93 -4.68 19.31
CA PHE A 5 3.97 -3.29 18.82
C PHE A 5 3.58 -2.28 19.90
N TYR A 6 2.55 -2.57 20.71
CA TYR A 6 2.09 -1.68 21.77
C TYR A 6 2.99 -1.67 22.99
N SER A 7 3.59 -2.80 23.35
CA SER A 7 4.51 -2.88 24.50
C SER A 7 5.78 -2.07 24.30
N MET A 8 6.12 -1.74 23.05
CA MET A 8 7.30 -0.97 22.74
C MET A 8 7.00 0.51 22.46
N LEU A 9 5.74 0.92 22.30
CA LEU A 9 5.38 2.32 22.13
C LEU A 9 5.16 3.01 23.49
N PRO A 10 5.73 4.20 23.73
CA PRO A 10 5.26 5.05 24.82
C PRO A 10 3.76 5.32 24.65
N LYS A 11 2.98 5.18 25.74
CA LYS A 11 1.52 5.34 25.73
C LYS A 11 1.09 6.66 25.08
N GLU A 12 1.83 7.74 25.34
CA GLU A 12 1.59 9.08 24.80
C GLU A 12 1.78 9.15 23.27
N GLU A 13 2.75 8.41 22.70
CA GLU A 13 2.92 8.34 21.24
C GLU A 13 1.76 7.60 20.58
N PHE A 14 1.29 6.52 21.21
CA PHE A 14 0.18 5.71 20.72
C PHE A 14 -1.15 6.49 20.75
N GLU A 15 -1.41 7.23 21.83
CA GLU A 15 -2.65 8.01 22.01
C GLU A 15 -2.72 9.25 21.12
N ARG A 16 -1.57 9.75 20.61
CA ARG A 16 -1.52 10.95 19.76
C ARG A 16 -2.16 10.74 18.38
N ILE A 17 -2.10 9.53 17.82
CA ILE A 17 -2.58 9.26 16.45
C ILE A 17 -3.87 8.45 16.51
N PRO A 18 -5.03 9.07 16.21
CA PRO A 18 -6.31 8.37 16.27
C PRO A 18 -6.42 7.35 15.13
N TYR A 19 -7.05 6.21 15.42
CA TYR A 19 -7.56 5.37 14.35
C TYR A 19 -8.78 6.04 13.71
N LEU A 20 -8.74 6.27 12.40
CA LEU A 20 -9.79 6.95 11.64
C LEU A 20 -10.37 5.94 10.64
N PRO A 21 -11.61 5.47 10.80
CA PRO A 21 -12.13 4.35 10.02
C PRO A 21 -12.56 4.73 8.59
N THR A 22 -12.58 6.03 8.25
CA THR A 22 -12.98 6.50 6.91
C THR A 22 -11.97 7.47 6.28
N MET A 23 -11.98 7.53 4.95
CA MET A 23 -11.10 8.43 4.19
C MET A 23 -11.48 9.91 4.36
N GLY A 24 -12.75 10.21 4.59
CA GLY A 24 -13.21 11.58 4.85
C GLY A 24 -12.63 12.12 6.15
N GLU A 25 -12.79 11.38 7.25
CA GLU A 25 -12.22 11.75 8.56
C GLU A 25 -10.70 11.84 8.50
N PHE A 26 -10.05 10.92 7.78
CA PHE A 26 -8.61 10.94 7.59
C PHE A 26 -8.10 12.20 6.91
N VAL A 27 -8.71 12.59 5.78
CA VAL A 27 -8.34 13.81 5.06
C VAL A 27 -8.59 15.05 5.92
N ASP A 28 -9.78 15.16 6.52
CA ASP A 28 -10.12 16.33 7.33
C ASP A 28 -9.19 16.45 8.55
N TRP A 29 -8.81 15.32 9.16
CA TRP A 29 -7.89 15.29 10.30
C TRP A 29 -6.47 15.73 9.91
N PHE A 30 -5.84 15.11 8.90
CA PHE A 30 -4.45 15.46 8.58
C PHE A 30 -4.33 16.90 8.06
N THR A 31 -5.37 17.42 7.38
CA THR A 31 -5.37 18.79 6.84
C THR A 31 -5.35 19.80 7.97
N LYS A 32 -6.00 19.49 9.10
CA LYS A 32 -6.00 20.33 10.29
C LYS A 32 -4.73 20.12 11.13
N GLU A 33 -4.40 18.86 11.43
CA GLU A 33 -3.33 18.51 12.37
C GLU A 33 -1.95 18.94 11.87
N TYR A 34 -1.70 18.76 10.58
CA TYR A 34 -0.40 19.04 9.98
C TYR A 34 -0.43 20.26 9.04
N SER A 35 -1.46 21.12 9.12
CA SER A 35 -1.77 22.24 8.22
C SER A 35 -0.55 22.85 7.52
N ASP A 36 0.41 23.34 8.31
CA ASP A 36 1.54 24.13 7.82
C ASP A 36 2.78 23.29 7.46
N SER A 37 2.73 21.97 7.71
CA SER A 37 3.80 21.04 7.37
C SER A 37 3.81 20.76 5.85
N PRO A 38 4.97 20.49 5.25
CA PRO A 38 5.06 20.09 3.85
C PRO A 38 4.52 18.67 3.65
N ALA A 39 3.62 18.47 2.68
CA ALA A 39 2.94 17.21 2.43
C ALA A 39 3.47 16.48 1.20
N ILE A 40 3.47 17.15 0.04
CA ILE A 40 3.84 16.55 -1.25
C ILE A 40 4.76 17.51 -2.01
N SER A 41 5.80 16.96 -2.64
CA SER A 41 6.67 17.70 -3.54
C SER A 41 6.94 16.95 -4.84
N ASP A 42 6.84 17.64 -5.96
CA ASP A 42 7.31 17.18 -7.28
C ASP A 42 8.77 17.56 -7.57
N GLN A 43 9.50 17.99 -6.54
CA GLN A 43 10.87 18.51 -6.57
C GLN A 43 11.02 19.92 -7.14
N VAL A 44 9.95 20.53 -7.66
CA VAL A 44 9.90 21.93 -8.12
C VAL A 44 9.02 22.75 -7.17
N ASN A 45 7.84 22.24 -6.88
CA ASN A 45 6.86 22.78 -5.96
C ASN A 45 6.74 21.86 -4.76
N THR A 46 6.44 22.45 -3.60
CA THR A 46 6.07 21.70 -2.40
C THR A 46 4.80 22.32 -1.87
N ILE A 47 3.76 21.49 -1.69
CA ILE A 47 2.51 21.92 -1.09
C ILE A 47 2.44 21.46 0.37
N SER A 48 1.82 22.29 1.19
CA SER A 48 1.47 22.01 2.58
C SER A 48 0.29 21.04 2.69
N TYR A 49 0.06 20.49 3.88
CA TYR A 49 -1.13 19.66 4.16
C TYR A 49 -2.43 20.46 4.05
N LYS A 50 -2.40 21.76 4.35
CA LYS A 50 -3.52 22.67 4.12
C LYS A 50 -3.87 22.77 2.63
N GLU A 51 -2.87 23.09 1.80
CA GLU A 51 -3.05 23.19 0.34
C GLU A 51 -3.47 21.84 -0.26
N LEU A 52 -2.93 20.72 0.24
CA LEU A 52 -3.36 19.38 -0.14
C LEU A 52 -4.86 19.19 0.16
N GLY A 53 -5.31 19.51 1.37
CA GLY A 53 -6.72 19.42 1.75
C GLY A 53 -7.64 20.27 0.89
N GLU A 54 -7.25 21.52 0.61
CA GLU A 54 -7.98 22.44 -0.27
C GLU A 54 -8.09 21.89 -1.70
N ARG A 55 -6.99 21.36 -2.24
CA ARG A 55 -6.95 20.76 -3.59
C ARG A 55 -7.79 19.48 -3.67
N VAL A 56 -7.74 18.64 -2.64
CA VAL A 56 -8.59 17.44 -2.52
C VAL A 56 -10.06 17.87 -2.46
N ALA A 57 -10.42 18.89 -1.66
CA ALA A 57 -11.79 19.41 -1.59
C ALA A 57 -12.28 19.93 -2.95
N ARG A 58 -11.46 20.64 -3.70
CA ARG A 58 -11.78 21.13 -5.06
C ARG A 58 -11.92 20.00 -6.07
N ARG A 59 -11.13 18.92 -5.95
CA ARG A 59 -11.33 17.70 -6.76
C ARG A 59 -12.62 16.98 -6.40
N ARG A 60 -13.00 16.92 -5.12
CA ARG A 60 -14.32 16.37 -4.73
C ARG A 60 -15.47 17.13 -5.39
N ALA A 61 -15.39 18.47 -5.43
CA ALA A 61 -16.39 19.29 -6.10
C ALA A 61 -16.46 18.98 -7.60
N PHE A 62 -15.31 18.85 -8.27
CA PHE A 62 -15.24 18.41 -9.67
C PHE A 62 -15.90 17.04 -9.87
N LEU A 63 -15.53 16.04 -9.06
CA LEU A 63 -16.07 14.68 -9.14
C LEU A 63 -17.59 14.65 -8.89
N ASN A 64 -18.10 15.44 -7.95
CA ASN A 64 -19.53 15.59 -7.72
C ASN A 64 -20.24 16.22 -8.93
N GLY A 65 -19.60 17.17 -9.62
CA GLY A 65 -20.09 17.80 -10.84
C GLY A 65 -20.24 16.83 -12.02
N LEU A 66 -19.61 15.65 -11.98
CA LEU A 66 -19.79 14.61 -13.01
C LEU A 66 -21.19 13.97 -12.98
N GLY A 67 -21.93 14.14 -11.87
CA GLY A 67 -23.29 13.62 -11.71
C GLY A 67 -23.37 12.09 -11.52
N LEU A 68 -22.30 11.48 -11.01
CA LEU A 68 -22.24 10.04 -10.78
C LEU A 68 -22.90 9.66 -9.44
N PRO A 69 -23.61 8.51 -9.35
CA PRO A 69 -24.07 7.98 -8.08
C PRO A 69 -22.92 7.72 -7.09
N LYS A 70 -23.17 7.91 -5.80
CA LYS A 70 -22.22 7.48 -4.76
C LYS A 70 -21.99 5.96 -4.83
N GLY A 71 -20.76 5.55 -4.54
CA GLY A 71 -20.29 4.18 -4.77
C GLY A 71 -19.91 3.87 -6.22
N SER A 72 -20.03 4.81 -7.18
CA SER A 72 -19.52 4.60 -8.54
C SER A 72 -18.01 4.37 -8.54
N HIS A 73 -17.53 3.52 -9.45
CA HIS A 73 -16.11 3.22 -9.58
C HIS A 73 -15.43 4.27 -10.46
N ILE A 74 -14.35 4.85 -9.95
CA ILE A 74 -13.56 5.86 -10.64
C ILE A 74 -12.12 5.37 -10.73
N ALA A 75 -11.68 5.13 -11.97
CA ALA A 75 -10.31 4.74 -12.24
C ALA A 75 -9.39 5.97 -12.26
N ILE A 76 -8.17 5.81 -11.78
CA ILE A 76 -7.09 6.79 -11.83
C ILE A 76 -5.96 6.17 -12.64
N PHE A 77 -5.72 6.70 -13.83
CA PHE A 77 -4.72 6.19 -14.75
C PHE A 77 -3.62 7.22 -14.93
N ASP A 78 -2.60 7.10 -14.08
CA ASP A 78 -1.51 8.07 -13.94
C ASP A 78 -0.25 7.34 -13.42
N LYS A 79 0.88 8.04 -13.46
CA LYS A 79 2.14 7.70 -12.77
C LYS A 79 2.01 8.07 -11.28
N ASN A 80 3.06 7.87 -10.48
CA ASN A 80 3.05 8.29 -9.07
C ASN A 80 3.27 9.81 -8.93
N SER A 81 2.33 10.57 -9.49
CA SER A 81 2.29 12.01 -9.54
C SER A 81 1.58 12.59 -8.31
N GLN A 82 1.66 13.91 -8.14
CA GLN A 82 0.85 14.61 -7.15
C GLN A 82 -0.65 14.51 -7.47
N ASP A 83 -1.02 14.62 -8.75
CA ASP A 83 -2.43 14.55 -9.17
C ASP A 83 -3.05 13.16 -8.89
N ALA A 84 -2.29 12.08 -9.06
CA ALA A 84 -2.74 10.73 -8.75
C ALA A 84 -3.05 10.54 -7.27
N ILE A 85 -2.17 11.05 -6.40
CA ILE A 85 -2.33 10.99 -4.94
C ILE A 85 -3.54 11.82 -4.53
N GLU A 86 -3.63 13.07 -5.00
CA GLU A 86 -4.74 13.98 -4.70
C GLU A 86 -6.08 13.43 -5.21
N MET A 87 -6.10 12.82 -6.39
CA MET A 87 -7.30 12.22 -6.96
C MET A 87 -7.74 10.98 -6.18
N PHE A 88 -6.82 10.13 -5.72
CA PHE A 88 -7.17 8.99 -4.88
C PHE A 88 -7.83 9.43 -3.57
N LEU A 89 -7.26 10.44 -2.91
CA LEU A 89 -7.84 11.05 -1.71
C LEU A 89 -9.22 11.66 -2.00
N ALA A 90 -9.39 12.34 -3.12
CA ALA A 90 -10.66 12.97 -3.50
C ALA A 90 -11.75 11.96 -3.85
N VAL A 91 -11.45 10.93 -4.65
CA VAL A 91 -12.40 9.88 -5.04
C VAL A 91 -12.94 9.17 -3.79
N THR A 92 -12.04 8.71 -2.93
CA THR A 92 -12.42 7.96 -1.74
C THR A 92 -13.12 8.82 -0.69
N SER A 93 -12.65 10.04 -0.41
CA SER A 93 -13.31 10.95 0.55
C SER A 93 -14.61 11.58 0.02
N ALA A 94 -14.88 11.48 -1.28
CA ALA A 94 -16.18 11.82 -1.87
C ALA A 94 -17.20 10.68 -1.82
N GLY A 95 -16.84 9.48 -1.33
CA GLY A 95 -17.73 8.32 -1.29
C GLY A 95 -17.88 7.60 -2.64
N TYR A 96 -16.84 7.64 -3.47
CA TYR A 96 -16.70 6.81 -4.67
C TYR A 96 -15.64 5.72 -4.43
N VAL A 97 -15.58 4.73 -5.31
CA VAL A 97 -14.62 3.62 -5.20
C VAL A 97 -13.44 3.87 -6.13
N ALA A 98 -12.24 3.97 -5.59
CA ALA A 98 -11.03 4.25 -6.37
C ALA A 98 -10.41 2.99 -6.98
N MET A 99 -9.88 3.12 -8.20
CA MET A 99 -9.10 2.07 -8.86
C MET A 99 -7.86 2.67 -9.53
N ASN A 100 -6.68 2.47 -8.94
CA ASN A 100 -5.44 2.96 -9.54
C ASN A 100 -4.96 1.98 -10.61
N PHE A 101 -4.92 2.43 -11.87
CA PHE A 101 -4.48 1.64 -13.01
C PHE A 101 -2.95 1.74 -13.15
N PRO A 102 -2.22 0.62 -13.30
CA PRO A 102 -0.79 0.66 -13.58
C PRO A 102 -0.48 1.48 -14.85
N ALA A 103 0.49 2.40 -14.76
CA ALA A 103 0.90 3.28 -15.87
C ALA A 103 1.31 2.54 -17.17
N GLY A 104 1.69 1.26 -17.08
CA GLY A 104 2.09 0.42 -18.21
C GLY A 104 0.96 -0.39 -18.86
N LEU A 105 -0.31 -0.18 -18.49
CA LEU A 105 -1.41 -0.93 -19.09
C LEU A 105 -1.60 -0.56 -20.57
N PRO A 106 -1.67 -1.54 -21.50
CA PRO A 106 -2.01 -1.27 -22.89
C PRO A 106 -3.51 -0.99 -23.07
N GLU A 107 -3.90 -0.31 -24.17
CA GLU A 107 -5.29 0.06 -24.47
C GLU A 107 -6.31 -1.09 -24.25
N PRO A 108 -6.10 -2.31 -24.76
CA PRO A 108 -7.06 -3.40 -24.56
C PRO A 108 -7.26 -3.77 -23.09
N ALA A 109 -6.21 -3.67 -22.27
CA ALA A 109 -6.29 -3.95 -20.84
C ALA A 109 -7.02 -2.83 -20.08
N VAL A 110 -6.85 -1.57 -20.49
CA VAL A 110 -7.61 -0.43 -19.95
C VAL A 110 -9.09 -0.62 -20.24
N ILE A 111 -9.47 -0.86 -21.50
CA ILE A 111 -10.86 -1.08 -21.92
C ILE A 111 -11.48 -2.28 -21.20
N GLY A 112 -10.78 -3.42 -21.21
CA GLY A 112 -11.23 -4.64 -20.55
C GLY A 112 -11.40 -4.48 -19.05
N SER A 113 -10.51 -3.73 -18.39
CA SER A 113 -10.63 -3.42 -16.95
C SER A 113 -11.80 -2.50 -16.67
N CYS A 114 -12.00 -1.45 -17.47
CA CYS A 114 -13.15 -0.56 -17.32
C CYS A 114 -14.48 -1.32 -17.43
N ALA A 115 -14.61 -2.20 -18.42
CA ALA A 115 -15.80 -3.01 -18.62
C ALA A 115 -16.00 -4.05 -17.50
N LYS A 116 -14.95 -4.77 -17.10
CA LYS A 116 -15.03 -5.81 -16.08
C LYS A 116 -15.40 -5.26 -14.69
N PHE A 117 -14.93 -4.06 -14.37
CA PHE A 117 -15.06 -3.46 -13.06
C PHE A 117 -16.05 -2.29 -13.02
N ASP A 118 -16.99 -2.20 -13.97
CA ASP A 118 -18.04 -1.17 -14.03
C ASP A 118 -17.52 0.26 -13.80
N VAL A 119 -16.38 0.60 -14.40
CA VAL A 119 -15.78 1.93 -14.23
C VAL A 119 -16.67 2.97 -14.88
N ALA A 120 -17.20 3.89 -14.07
CA ALA A 120 -18.11 4.95 -14.53
C ALA A 120 -17.35 6.20 -15.03
N ALA A 121 -16.16 6.45 -14.47
CA ALA A 121 -15.27 7.50 -14.93
C ALA A 121 -13.80 7.10 -14.79
N ILE A 122 -12.96 7.68 -15.63
CA ILE A 122 -11.51 7.51 -15.58
C ILE A 122 -10.83 8.88 -15.61
N MET A 123 -9.98 9.11 -14.62
CA MET A 123 -9.13 10.29 -14.46
C MET A 123 -7.75 9.95 -15.03
N VAL A 124 -7.38 10.56 -16.15
CA VAL A 124 -6.28 10.08 -17.01
C VAL A 124 -5.22 11.15 -17.16
N ARG A 125 -3.94 10.77 -17.04
CA ARG A 125 -2.83 11.63 -17.45
C ARG A 125 -2.91 11.92 -18.96
N ASP A 126 -2.60 13.14 -19.38
CA ASP A 126 -2.62 13.54 -20.80
C ASP A 126 -1.85 12.56 -21.72
N GLU A 127 -0.67 12.10 -21.30
CA GLU A 127 0.14 11.08 -21.98
C GLU A 127 -0.60 9.77 -22.26
N PHE A 128 -1.58 9.41 -21.43
CA PHE A 128 -2.33 8.15 -21.52
C PHE A 128 -3.73 8.33 -22.15
N MET A 129 -4.16 9.56 -22.46
CA MET A 129 -5.44 9.84 -23.12
C MET A 129 -5.66 9.04 -24.42
N PRO A 130 -4.64 8.82 -25.28
CA PRO A 130 -4.86 8.00 -26.48
C PRO A 130 -5.35 6.58 -26.18
N LEU A 131 -5.00 6.00 -25.01
CA LEU A 131 -5.38 4.64 -24.61
C LEU A 131 -6.85 4.54 -24.14
N THR A 132 -7.56 5.66 -24.02
CA THR A 132 -8.97 5.70 -23.61
C THR A 132 -9.91 6.11 -24.73
N ALA A 133 -9.38 6.40 -25.92
CA ALA A 133 -10.15 6.91 -27.07
C ALA A 133 -11.32 6.02 -27.52
N LYS A 134 -11.23 4.71 -27.25
CA LYS A 134 -12.25 3.71 -27.60
C LYS A 134 -13.17 3.32 -26.44
N LEU A 135 -13.03 3.93 -25.26
CA LEU A 135 -13.93 3.67 -24.14
C LEU A 135 -15.35 4.16 -24.50
N GLN A 136 -16.34 3.33 -24.17
CA GLN A 136 -17.76 3.64 -24.36
C GLN A 136 -18.45 3.65 -22.99
N GLY A 137 -19.32 4.63 -22.76
CA GLY A 137 -20.09 4.72 -21.51
C GLY A 137 -19.28 5.14 -20.26
N VAL A 138 -17.97 5.41 -20.40
CA VAL A 138 -17.09 5.88 -19.32
C VAL A 138 -16.79 7.36 -19.53
N LYS A 139 -16.97 8.18 -18.48
CA LYS A 139 -16.54 9.58 -18.53
C LYS A 139 -15.00 9.65 -18.46
N VAL A 140 -14.36 10.21 -19.47
CA VAL A 140 -12.90 10.40 -19.51
C VAL A 140 -12.58 11.85 -19.17
N CYS A 141 -11.72 12.09 -18.17
CA CYS A 141 -11.32 13.42 -17.75
C CYS A 141 -9.82 13.48 -17.46
N PRO A 142 -9.14 14.62 -17.67
CA PRO A 142 -7.76 14.79 -17.22
C PRO A 142 -7.62 14.55 -15.71
N VAL A 143 -6.58 13.86 -15.26
CA VAL A 143 -6.31 13.61 -13.84
C VAL A 143 -6.05 14.91 -13.05
N SER A 144 -5.60 15.95 -13.74
CA SER A 144 -5.41 17.30 -13.21
C SER A 144 -6.73 18.08 -13.02
N SER A 145 -7.87 17.53 -13.43
CA SER A 145 -9.18 18.20 -13.34
C SER A 145 -9.53 18.58 -11.91
N ILE A 146 -9.90 19.84 -11.71
CA ILE A 146 -10.17 20.44 -10.40
C ILE A 146 -11.20 21.58 -10.56
N ALA A 147 -12.13 21.72 -9.62
CA ALA A 147 -13.09 22.83 -9.62
C ALA A 147 -12.49 24.10 -8.99
N ASP A 148 -13.18 25.24 -9.10
CA ASP A 148 -12.73 26.49 -8.46
C ASP A 148 -12.92 26.47 -6.93
N THR A 149 -14.02 25.88 -6.47
CA THR A 149 -14.40 25.80 -5.05
C THR A 149 -14.38 24.36 -4.55
N GLY A 150 -14.21 24.19 -3.23
CA GLY A 150 -14.14 22.89 -2.59
C GLY A 150 -15.51 22.34 -2.17
N ALA A 151 -15.63 21.01 -2.14
CA ALA A 151 -16.72 20.30 -1.50
C ALA A 151 -16.23 19.61 -0.21
N PRO A 152 -17.09 19.49 0.82
CA PRO A 152 -16.77 18.77 2.05
C PRO A 152 -16.61 17.26 1.81
N SER A 153 -16.02 16.56 2.79
CA SER A 153 -15.99 15.09 2.82
C SER A 153 -17.42 14.55 2.83
N ALA A 154 -17.64 13.42 2.13
CA ALA A 154 -18.90 12.71 2.24
C ALA A 154 -19.01 12.03 3.61
N LYS A 155 -20.24 11.86 4.11
CA LYS A 155 -20.50 10.94 5.22
C LYS A 155 -20.46 9.53 4.67
N ILE A 156 -19.56 8.71 5.19
CA ILE A 156 -19.22 7.38 4.66
C ILE A 156 -19.42 6.35 5.77
N ASP A 157 -20.07 5.24 5.45
CA ASP A 157 -20.06 4.06 6.30
C ASP A 157 -18.72 3.31 6.11
N PRO A 158 -17.94 3.06 7.18
CA PRO A 158 -16.65 2.37 7.12
C PRO A 158 -16.68 1.03 6.38
N ASP A 159 -17.83 0.35 6.35
CA ASP A 159 -17.96 -0.97 5.76
C ASP A 159 -18.31 -0.93 4.25
N THR A 160 -18.44 0.27 3.67
CA THR A 160 -18.61 0.47 2.23
C THR A 160 -17.29 0.43 1.45
N PRO A 161 -17.29 -0.04 0.19
CA PRO A 161 -16.09 -0.09 -0.66
C PRO A 161 -15.41 1.27 -0.81
N ALA A 162 -14.09 1.31 -0.56
CA ALA A 162 -13.25 2.48 -0.78
C ALA A 162 -12.40 2.34 -2.04
N ALA A 163 -11.84 1.15 -2.27
CA ALA A 163 -10.95 0.91 -3.41
C ALA A 163 -10.99 -0.55 -3.86
N ILE A 164 -10.69 -0.77 -5.14
CA ILE A 164 -10.50 -2.10 -5.71
C ILE A 164 -9.08 -2.20 -6.26
N PHE A 165 -8.36 -3.23 -5.82
CA PHE A 165 -6.99 -3.51 -6.26
C PHE A 165 -6.94 -4.80 -7.08
N PHE A 166 -6.18 -4.78 -8.17
CA PHE A 166 -5.97 -5.96 -8.98
C PHE A 166 -5.10 -6.99 -8.25
N THR A 167 -5.52 -8.26 -8.25
CA THR A 167 -4.74 -9.39 -7.72
C THR A 167 -4.64 -10.53 -8.74
N GLY A 168 -3.53 -11.27 -8.71
CA GLY A 168 -3.23 -12.37 -9.64
C GLY A 168 -2.06 -12.07 -10.59
N GLY A 169 -1.33 -13.13 -10.97
CA GLY A 169 -0.18 -13.04 -11.89
C GLY A 169 -0.56 -12.69 -13.33
N THR A 170 0.45 -12.37 -14.13
CA THR A 170 0.34 -11.88 -15.52
C THR A 170 -0.31 -12.85 -16.52
N THR A 171 -0.64 -14.07 -16.10
CA THR A 171 -1.11 -15.17 -16.96
C THR A 171 -2.62 -15.43 -16.90
N GLY A 172 -3.38 -14.70 -16.08
CA GLY A 172 -4.84 -14.83 -15.97
C GLY A 172 -5.59 -13.49 -15.93
N THR A 173 -6.92 -13.53 -16.08
CA THR A 173 -7.75 -12.33 -15.92
C THR A 173 -7.65 -11.84 -14.47
N PRO A 174 -7.18 -10.59 -14.20
CA PRO A 174 -6.95 -10.12 -12.84
C PRO A 174 -8.24 -10.13 -12.01
N LYS A 175 -8.16 -10.60 -10.77
CA LYS A 175 -9.24 -10.45 -9.78
C LYS A 175 -9.21 -9.02 -9.24
N GLY A 176 -10.32 -8.52 -8.71
CA GLY A 176 -10.34 -7.25 -7.98
C GLY A 176 -10.66 -7.51 -6.51
N ALA A 177 -9.67 -7.34 -5.63
CA ALA A 177 -9.90 -7.37 -4.19
C ALA A 177 -10.53 -6.04 -3.75
N VAL A 178 -11.71 -6.12 -3.12
CA VAL A 178 -12.46 -4.95 -2.66
C VAL A 178 -12.05 -4.60 -1.24
N LEU A 179 -11.39 -3.45 -1.05
CA LEU A 179 -11.13 -2.91 0.27
C LEU A 179 -12.22 -1.91 0.63
N ASN A 180 -12.97 -2.18 1.70
CA ASN A 180 -13.81 -1.18 2.32
C ASN A 180 -12.96 -0.12 3.04
N HIS A 181 -13.59 0.98 3.45
CA HIS A 181 -12.90 2.06 4.14
C HIS A 181 -12.19 1.57 5.41
N ARG A 182 -12.83 0.72 6.21
CA ARG A 182 -12.26 0.12 7.42
C ARG A 182 -10.95 -0.63 7.13
N ALA A 183 -10.93 -1.47 6.10
CA ALA A 183 -9.76 -2.26 5.70
C ALA A 183 -8.63 -1.38 5.19
N LEU A 184 -8.94 -0.48 4.27
CA LEU A 184 -7.96 0.47 3.76
C LEU A 184 -7.33 1.28 4.91
N MET A 185 -8.15 1.80 5.82
CA MET A 185 -7.68 2.61 6.93
C MET A 185 -6.94 1.81 8.00
N ARG A 186 -7.32 0.55 8.25
CA ARG A 186 -6.55 -0.34 9.14
C ARG A 186 -5.16 -0.60 8.57
N GLY A 187 -5.05 -0.85 7.26
CA GLY A 187 -3.77 -0.98 6.58
C GLY A 187 -2.91 0.28 6.71
N ASN A 188 -3.51 1.46 6.47
CA ASN A 188 -2.83 2.75 6.59
C ASN A 188 -2.32 3.00 8.01
N TYR A 189 -3.17 2.76 9.01
CA TYR A 189 -2.81 2.94 10.41
C TYR A 189 -1.70 1.97 10.82
N ASN A 190 -1.73 0.72 10.38
CA ASN A 190 -0.68 -0.25 10.69
C ASN A 190 0.67 0.12 10.07
N ALA A 191 0.68 0.82 8.93
CA ALA A 191 1.89 1.24 8.25
C ALA A 191 2.72 2.30 9.00
N ILE A 192 2.19 2.92 10.05
CA ILE A 192 2.90 3.94 10.83
C ILE A 192 3.72 3.34 11.98
N PHE A 193 3.51 2.07 12.30
CA PHE A 193 4.15 1.44 13.44
C PHE A 193 5.39 0.66 13.04
N LYS A 194 6.45 0.89 13.80
CA LYS A 194 7.53 -0.07 13.99
C LYS A 194 7.69 -0.37 15.49
N PRO A 195 8.30 -1.50 15.84
CA PRO A 195 8.82 -1.74 17.18
C PRO A 195 9.47 -0.51 17.82
N GLY A 196 8.90 -0.07 18.94
CA GLY A 196 9.47 1.01 19.74
C GLY A 196 8.95 2.41 19.44
N LYS A 197 8.45 2.66 18.23
CA LYS A 197 8.28 4.03 17.71
C LYS A 197 7.19 4.14 16.65
N VAL A 198 6.53 5.28 16.62
CA VAL A 198 5.82 5.72 15.42
C VAL A 198 6.84 6.20 14.39
N ILE A 199 6.65 5.84 13.12
CA ILE A 199 7.45 6.31 11.99
C ILE A 199 6.99 7.74 11.64
N GLY A 200 7.47 8.75 12.39
CA GLY A 200 7.03 10.14 12.26
C GLY A 200 8.12 11.16 11.85
N VAL A 201 7.68 12.19 11.13
CA VAL A 201 8.47 13.31 10.54
C VAL A 201 9.64 12.84 9.67
N HIS A 202 9.29 12.33 8.50
CA HIS A 202 10.22 11.73 7.54
C HIS A 202 10.02 12.27 6.13
N ARG A 203 11.03 12.04 5.29
CA ARG A 203 10.99 12.27 3.84
C ARG A 203 10.91 10.93 3.12
N TYR A 204 9.77 10.71 2.50
CA TYR A 204 9.45 9.53 1.70
C TYR A 204 9.59 9.84 0.21
N ILE A 205 9.70 8.80 -0.59
CA ILE A 205 9.54 8.87 -2.04
C ILE A 205 8.49 7.82 -2.42
N ALA A 206 7.48 8.23 -3.18
CA ALA A 206 6.46 7.32 -3.70
C ALA A 206 7.03 6.45 -4.85
N LEU A 207 8.07 5.66 -4.59
CA LEU A 207 8.80 4.86 -5.59
C LEU A 207 7.98 3.70 -6.14
N LEU A 208 7.25 2.99 -5.27
CA LEU A 208 6.46 1.84 -5.67
C LEU A 208 5.12 2.28 -6.30
N PRO A 209 4.59 1.55 -7.29
CA PRO A 209 3.35 1.94 -7.97
C PRO A 209 2.17 2.17 -7.00
N LEU A 210 1.44 3.27 -7.18
CA LEU A 210 0.21 3.55 -6.44
C LEU A 210 -0.95 2.59 -6.78
N SER A 211 -0.82 1.79 -7.83
CA SER A 211 -1.74 0.70 -8.18
C SER A 211 -1.56 -0.55 -7.32
N HIS A 212 -0.49 -0.62 -6.53
CA HIS A 212 -0.20 -1.74 -5.65
C HIS A 212 -0.36 -1.31 -4.18
N VAL A 213 -0.99 -2.16 -3.35
CA VAL A 213 -1.28 -1.81 -1.94
C VAL A 213 -0.02 -1.46 -1.16
N PHE A 214 1.12 -2.10 -1.44
CA PHE A 214 2.38 -1.77 -0.74
C PHE A 214 2.85 -0.33 -1.04
N GLY A 215 2.78 0.11 -2.30
CA GLY A 215 3.17 1.46 -2.69
C GLY A 215 2.17 2.53 -2.24
N LEU A 216 0.88 2.23 -2.35
CA LEU A 216 -0.15 3.15 -1.91
C LEU A 216 -0.25 3.23 -0.38
N ILE A 217 -0.41 2.11 0.33
CA ILE A 217 -0.68 2.11 1.77
C ILE A 217 0.59 2.44 2.55
N ALA A 218 1.63 1.60 2.47
CA ALA A 218 2.86 1.82 3.24
C ALA A 218 3.75 2.92 2.66
N GLY A 219 3.85 2.99 1.32
CA GLY A 219 4.70 3.98 0.64
C GLY A 219 4.14 5.39 0.60
N THR A 220 2.83 5.58 0.81
CA THR A 220 2.17 6.89 0.61
C THR A 220 1.17 7.21 1.72
N MET A 221 0.08 6.48 1.87
CA MET A 221 -1.03 6.86 2.76
C MET A 221 -0.64 6.88 4.24
N GLY A 222 0.18 5.93 4.70
CA GLY A 222 0.72 5.94 6.07
C GLY A 222 1.51 7.22 6.39
N CYS A 223 2.08 7.91 5.38
CA CYS A 223 2.82 9.15 5.57
C CYS A 223 1.95 10.30 6.09
N PHE A 224 0.69 10.37 5.64
CA PHE A 224 -0.22 11.45 6.02
C PHE A 224 -0.69 11.34 7.47
N TYR A 225 -0.65 10.13 8.06
CA TYR A 225 -0.96 9.93 9.47
C TYR A 225 0.05 10.57 10.43
N THR A 226 1.27 10.87 9.95
CA THR A 226 2.37 11.31 10.80
C THR A 226 3.03 12.59 10.31
N GLY A 227 2.37 13.34 9.41
CA GLY A 227 2.85 14.63 8.92
C GLY A 227 4.12 14.57 8.08
N ASN A 228 4.37 13.44 7.40
CA ASN A 228 5.58 13.26 6.60
C ASN A 228 5.51 13.99 5.25
N LEU A 229 6.66 14.26 4.64
CA LEU A 229 6.77 14.76 3.27
C LEU A 229 6.97 13.60 2.28
N ILE A 230 6.19 13.58 1.21
CA ILE A 230 6.32 12.64 0.09
C ILE A 230 6.87 13.35 -1.14
N PHE A 231 7.97 12.84 -1.70
CA PHE A 231 8.40 13.18 -3.05
C PHE A 231 7.70 12.28 -4.07
N THR A 232 7.12 12.87 -5.12
CA THR A 232 6.52 12.13 -6.23
C THR A 232 7.59 11.42 -7.06
N CYS A 233 7.19 10.39 -7.80
CA CYS A 233 8.10 9.60 -8.62
C CYS A 233 7.43 9.14 -9.91
N GLU A 234 7.57 9.94 -10.96
CA GLU A 234 7.03 9.59 -12.27
C GLU A 234 7.97 8.69 -13.09
N ASP A 235 9.27 8.75 -12.82
CA ASP A 235 10.30 7.88 -13.40
C ASP A 235 11.20 7.34 -12.27
N MET A 236 11.06 6.04 -11.98
CA MET A 236 11.81 5.37 -10.92
C MET A 236 13.31 5.43 -11.13
N LYS A 237 13.79 5.25 -12.36
CA LYS A 237 15.23 5.22 -12.66
C LYS A 237 15.82 6.61 -12.46
N ALA A 238 15.16 7.64 -12.99
CA ALA A 238 15.58 9.02 -12.80
C ALA A 238 15.54 9.42 -11.31
N THR A 239 14.50 9.02 -10.58
CA THR A 239 14.38 9.30 -9.14
C THR A 239 15.45 8.60 -8.31
N ILE A 240 15.81 7.34 -8.61
CA ILE A 240 16.94 6.64 -7.96
C ILE A 240 18.24 7.42 -8.16
N GLY A 241 18.49 7.94 -9.37
CA GLY A 241 19.66 8.78 -9.65
C GLY A 241 19.70 10.09 -8.84
N LYS A 242 18.55 10.55 -8.34
CA LYS A 242 18.41 11.79 -7.56
C LYS A 242 18.41 11.58 -6.05
N LEU A 243 18.53 10.34 -5.54
CA LEU A 243 18.57 10.06 -4.11
C LEU A 243 19.57 10.95 -3.32
N PRO A 244 20.77 11.27 -3.83
CA PRO A 244 21.69 12.18 -3.15
C PRO A 244 21.11 13.57 -2.87
N ALA A 245 20.30 14.08 -3.80
CA ALA A 245 19.67 15.39 -3.71
C ALA A 245 18.39 15.36 -2.87
N LEU A 246 17.57 14.31 -3.02
CA LEU A 246 16.30 14.14 -2.32
C LEU A 246 16.49 13.85 -0.82
N LYS A 247 17.61 13.21 -0.46
CA LYS A 247 17.96 12.86 0.92
C LYS A 247 16.79 12.21 1.67
N PRO A 248 16.16 11.14 1.15
CA PRO A 248 15.07 10.48 1.83
C PRO A 248 15.53 9.96 3.19
N THR A 249 14.61 9.91 4.15
CA THR A 249 14.87 9.29 5.47
C THR A 249 14.27 7.89 5.55
N VAL A 250 13.24 7.62 4.77
CA VAL A 250 12.58 6.32 4.65
C VAL A 250 12.42 5.96 3.17
N LEU A 251 12.70 4.70 2.83
CA LEU A 251 12.36 4.13 1.53
C LEU A 251 11.48 2.89 1.73
N VAL A 252 10.33 2.87 1.06
CA VAL A 252 9.46 1.69 0.98
C VAL A 252 9.67 1.07 -0.40
N ILE A 253 10.37 -0.06 -0.46
CA ILE A 253 10.90 -0.62 -1.71
C ILE A 253 10.95 -2.15 -1.69
N VAL A 254 10.97 -2.79 -2.85
CA VAL A 254 11.08 -4.26 -2.97
C VAL A 254 12.54 -4.73 -2.99
N PRO A 255 12.83 -6.01 -2.69
CA PRO A 255 14.21 -6.53 -2.63
C PRO A 255 15.05 -6.27 -3.88
N GLY A 256 14.45 -6.34 -5.08
CA GLY A 256 15.16 -6.02 -6.32
C GLY A 256 15.66 -4.56 -6.39
N ILE A 257 14.92 -3.61 -5.81
CA ILE A 257 15.39 -2.21 -5.70
C ILE A 257 16.47 -2.10 -4.63
N CYS A 258 16.35 -2.83 -3.52
CA CYS A 258 17.42 -2.90 -2.51
C CYS A 258 18.74 -3.38 -3.13
N ASP A 259 18.70 -4.38 -4.02
CA ASP A 259 19.87 -4.85 -4.77
C ASP A 259 20.48 -3.79 -5.67
N ILE A 260 19.65 -3.05 -6.41
CA ILE A 260 20.09 -1.92 -7.23
C ILE A 260 20.81 -0.89 -6.35
N LEU A 261 20.21 -0.51 -5.22
CA LEU A 261 20.80 0.47 -4.29
C LEU A 261 22.10 -0.05 -3.66
N ALA A 262 22.19 -1.33 -3.29
CA ALA A 262 23.42 -1.93 -2.79
C ALA A 262 24.54 -1.89 -3.84
N GLY A 263 24.23 -2.19 -5.10
CA GLY A 263 25.16 -2.07 -6.23
C GLY A 263 25.64 -0.63 -6.44
N LEU A 264 24.73 0.35 -6.37
CA LEU A 264 25.07 1.77 -6.49
C LEU A 264 25.91 2.26 -5.31
N CYS A 265 25.66 1.79 -4.09
CA CYS A 265 26.50 2.09 -2.93
C CYS A 265 27.91 1.51 -3.07
N LYS A 266 28.05 0.33 -3.67
CA LYS A 266 29.36 -0.26 -3.97
C LYS A 266 30.14 0.57 -5.00
N MET A 267 29.44 1.16 -5.97
CA MET A 267 30.05 1.93 -7.06
C MET A 267 30.37 3.38 -6.66
N TYR A 268 29.47 4.03 -5.92
CA TYR A 268 29.51 5.47 -5.66
C TYR A 268 29.65 5.83 -4.17
N GLY A 269 29.72 4.83 -3.28
CA GLY A 269 29.74 5.02 -1.84
C GLY A 269 28.34 5.16 -1.22
N PRO A 270 28.21 4.98 0.11
CA PRO A 270 26.92 5.05 0.81
C PRO A 270 26.26 6.44 0.77
N GLN A 271 27.02 7.48 0.42
CA GLN A 271 26.52 8.84 0.21
C GLN A 271 25.51 8.91 -0.93
N PHE A 272 25.51 7.91 -1.83
CA PHE A 272 24.50 7.75 -2.87
C PHE A 272 23.06 7.71 -2.31
N LEU A 273 22.87 7.19 -1.09
CA LEU A 273 21.58 7.14 -0.40
C LEU A 273 21.12 8.50 0.16
N GLY A 274 21.89 9.57 -0.09
CA GLY A 274 21.62 10.94 0.37
C GLY A 274 22.01 11.24 1.82
N GLY A 275 22.68 10.31 2.50
CA GLY A 275 23.23 10.49 3.86
C GLY A 275 22.20 10.64 4.99
N SER A 276 20.93 10.78 4.64
CA SER A 276 19.82 10.95 5.59
C SER A 276 18.94 9.71 5.71
N LEU A 277 19.17 8.69 4.88
CA LEU A 277 18.41 7.45 4.95
C LEU A 277 18.64 6.79 6.31
N ARG A 278 17.55 6.40 6.97
CA ARG A 278 17.55 5.76 8.29
C ARG A 278 16.81 4.44 8.30
N LEU A 279 15.81 4.29 7.41
CA LEU A 279 14.95 3.12 7.39
C LEU A 279 14.66 2.69 5.94
N ILE A 280 14.80 1.40 5.68
CA ILE A 280 14.21 0.74 4.52
C ILE A 280 13.10 -0.18 5.03
N ILE A 281 11.93 -0.08 4.41
CA ILE A 281 10.82 -1.02 4.59
C ILE A 281 10.71 -1.83 3.30
N SER A 282 10.91 -3.14 3.40
CA SER A 282 10.84 -4.06 2.26
C SER A 282 9.78 -5.14 2.42
N GLY A 283 9.38 -5.76 1.32
CA GLY A 283 8.29 -6.72 1.29
C GLY A 283 7.86 -7.06 -0.12
N ALA A 284 6.65 -7.60 -0.25
CA ALA A 284 6.04 -8.14 -1.48
C ALA A 284 6.79 -9.33 -2.13
N ALA A 285 7.97 -9.69 -1.61
CA ALA A 285 8.75 -10.87 -1.98
C ALA A 285 9.61 -11.29 -0.77
N ASN A 286 10.22 -12.48 -0.86
CA ASN A 286 11.21 -12.91 0.12
C ASN A 286 12.37 -11.90 0.18
N VAL A 287 12.77 -11.53 1.40
CA VAL A 287 13.91 -10.64 1.65
C VAL A 287 15.12 -11.49 2.03
N PRO A 288 16.17 -11.54 1.19
CA PRO A 288 17.38 -12.25 1.54
C PRO A 288 18.07 -11.65 2.77
N PRO A 289 18.53 -12.46 3.75
CA PRO A 289 19.29 -12.00 4.92
C PRO A 289 20.47 -11.08 4.59
N ARG A 290 21.14 -11.33 3.45
CA ARG A 290 22.25 -10.49 2.98
C ARG A 290 21.87 -9.02 2.80
N LEU A 291 20.61 -8.70 2.46
CA LEU A 291 20.17 -7.31 2.31
C LEU A 291 20.10 -6.62 3.67
N VAL A 292 19.57 -7.32 4.68
CA VAL A 292 19.56 -6.84 6.07
C VAL A 292 20.99 -6.53 6.51
N ASP A 293 21.93 -7.46 6.28
CA ASP A 293 23.33 -7.27 6.63
C ASP A 293 23.97 -6.07 5.93
N ILE A 294 23.76 -5.93 4.63
CA ILE A 294 24.33 -4.83 3.82
C ILE A 294 23.86 -3.50 4.38
N PHE A 295 22.55 -3.29 4.50
CA PHE A 295 22.01 -1.99 4.89
C PHE A 295 22.25 -1.67 6.37
N THR A 296 22.23 -2.67 7.24
CA THR A 296 22.59 -2.50 8.65
C THR A 296 24.04 -2.03 8.81
N LYS A 297 24.98 -2.61 8.04
CA LYS A 297 26.39 -2.16 8.00
C LYS A 297 26.56 -0.74 7.44
N LEU A 298 25.62 -0.28 6.63
CA LEU A 298 25.54 1.11 6.16
C LEU A 298 24.85 2.06 7.15
N GLY A 299 24.45 1.57 8.33
CA GLY A 299 23.77 2.36 9.35
C GLY A 299 22.29 2.65 9.03
N VAL A 300 21.67 1.83 8.17
CA VAL A 300 20.26 1.93 7.79
C VAL A 300 19.49 0.80 8.45
N GLU A 301 18.49 1.12 9.25
CA GLU A 301 17.54 0.16 9.81
C GLU A 301 16.78 -0.52 8.66
N PHE A 302 16.60 -1.83 8.76
CA PHE A 302 15.95 -2.62 7.71
C PHE A 302 14.79 -3.39 8.32
N CYS A 303 13.57 -3.00 7.93
CA CYS A 303 12.35 -3.70 8.33
C CYS A 303 11.75 -4.38 7.11
N PHE A 304 11.15 -5.55 7.31
CA PHE A 304 10.34 -6.16 6.27
C PHE A 304 9.20 -6.95 6.86
N GLY A 305 8.21 -7.28 6.06
CA GLY A 305 7.00 -7.90 6.57
C GLY A 305 6.25 -8.69 5.52
N TYR A 306 5.12 -9.22 5.96
CA TYR A 306 4.22 -9.99 5.12
C TYR A 306 2.86 -9.34 5.05
N GLY A 307 2.25 -9.51 3.89
CA GLY A 307 1.07 -8.80 3.51
C GLY A 307 0.49 -9.27 2.19
N LEU A 308 -0.83 -9.21 2.09
CA LEU A 308 -1.58 -9.47 0.87
C LEU A 308 -2.43 -8.24 0.54
N THR A 309 -2.86 -8.15 -0.71
CA THR A 309 -3.87 -7.18 -1.10
C THR A 309 -5.16 -7.40 -0.30
N GLU A 310 -5.54 -8.65 -0.11
CA GLU A 310 -6.70 -9.11 0.65
C GLU A 310 -6.63 -8.78 2.16
N THR A 311 -5.48 -8.36 2.66
CA THR A 311 -5.26 -7.96 4.07
C THR A 311 -4.89 -6.48 4.20
N ALA A 312 -5.22 -5.67 3.20
CA ALA A 312 -4.91 -4.23 3.12
C ALA A 312 -3.43 -3.94 3.40
N ASN A 313 -2.54 -4.60 2.65
CA ASN A 313 -1.10 -4.55 2.80
C ASN A 313 -0.63 -5.31 4.05
N LEU A 314 -0.45 -4.68 5.21
CA LEU A 314 0.37 -5.24 6.29
C LEU A 314 -0.38 -6.22 7.22
N THR A 315 0.08 -7.47 7.28
CA THR A 315 -0.34 -8.48 8.26
C THR A 315 0.69 -8.61 9.40
N SER A 316 1.98 -8.67 9.05
CA SER A 316 3.07 -8.74 10.03
C SER A 316 4.24 -7.86 9.60
N ALA A 317 5.08 -7.50 10.56
CA ALA A 317 6.36 -6.85 10.29
C ALA A 317 7.44 -7.33 11.25
N ASN A 318 8.65 -7.41 10.71
CA ASN A 318 9.89 -7.76 11.37
C ASN A 318 10.78 -6.52 11.45
N ALA A 319 10.97 -5.98 12.65
CA ALA A 319 12.02 -5.00 12.92
C ALA A 319 13.17 -5.57 13.76
N ASP A 320 13.09 -6.85 14.13
CA ASP A 320 14.18 -7.63 14.71
C ASP A 320 14.92 -8.40 13.60
N ALA A 321 14.98 -7.82 12.40
CA ALA A 321 15.52 -8.43 11.19
C ALA A 321 16.98 -8.92 11.34
N VAL A 322 17.75 -8.31 12.23
CA VAL A 322 19.15 -8.72 12.49
C VAL A 322 19.21 -10.03 13.29
N THR A 323 18.30 -10.22 14.25
CA THR A 323 18.27 -11.43 15.11
C THR A 323 17.38 -12.52 14.53
N HIS A 324 16.37 -12.15 13.73
CA HIS A 324 15.42 -13.05 13.08
C HIS A 324 15.36 -12.81 11.55
N PRO A 325 16.46 -13.00 10.81
CA PRO A 325 16.58 -12.54 9.42
C PRO A 325 15.70 -13.27 8.40
N THR A 326 15.11 -14.40 8.77
CA THR A 326 14.21 -15.19 7.91
C THR A 326 12.75 -15.10 8.35
N SER A 327 12.46 -14.45 9.47
CA SER A 327 11.08 -14.26 9.95
C SER A 327 10.40 -13.10 9.21
N ILE A 328 9.12 -13.25 8.91
CA ILE A 328 8.24 -12.14 8.46
C ILE A 328 7.66 -11.35 9.64
N GLY A 329 8.17 -11.59 10.84
CA GLY A 329 7.97 -10.77 12.02
C GLY A 329 6.76 -11.17 12.84
N LYS A 330 6.15 -10.18 13.52
CA LYS A 330 5.01 -10.42 14.41
C LYS A 330 3.75 -9.76 13.86
N ILE A 331 2.59 -10.31 14.24
CA ILE A 331 1.28 -9.86 13.77
C ILE A 331 1.01 -8.42 14.22
N TYR A 332 0.60 -7.58 13.29
CA TYR A 332 0.21 -6.21 13.60
C TYR A 332 -1.03 -6.16 14.51
N PRO A 333 -1.20 -5.08 15.29
CA PRO A 333 -2.39 -4.93 16.12
C PRO A 333 -3.71 -4.85 15.33
N GLY A 334 -4.81 -5.17 16.02
CA GLY A 334 -6.16 -5.12 15.45
C GLY A 334 -6.51 -6.29 14.51
N GLN A 335 -5.66 -7.32 14.49
CA GLN A 335 -5.82 -8.51 13.68
C GLN A 335 -5.74 -9.74 14.58
N GLN A 336 -6.59 -10.73 14.30
CA GLN A 336 -6.53 -12.06 14.90
C GLN A 336 -5.99 -13.03 13.86
N THR A 337 -5.17 -13.97 14.32
CA THR A 337 -4.64 -15.04 13.47
C THR A 337 -4.85 -16.39 14.13
N LYS A 338 -5.00 -17.43 13.30
CA LYS A 338 -4.90 -18.82 13.71
C LYS A 338 -4.24 -19.63 12.61
N VAL A 339 -3.70 -20.79 12.94
CA VAL A 339 -3.13 -21.72 11.97
C VAL A 339 -4.04 -22.95 11.88
N VAL A 340 -4.48 -23.29 10.67
CA VAL A 340 -5.33 -24.46 10.40
C VAL A 340 -4.66 -25.28 9.31
N ASP A 341 -4.30 -26.54 9.61
CA ASP A 341 -3.58 -27.42 8.68
C ASP A 341 -2.30 -26.79 8.09
N GLY A 342 -1.61 -25.98 8.91
CA GLY A 342 -0.41 -25.23 8.51
C GLY A 342 -0.69 -23.90 7.80
N GLU A 343 -1.92 -23.64 7.36
CA GLU A 343 -2.32 -22.40 6.68
C GLU A 343 -2.58 -21.26 7.67
N LEU A 344 -2.07 -20.06 7.36
CA LEU A 344 -2.39 -18.85 8.12
C LEU A 344 -3.81 -18.37 7.79
N TRP A 345 -4.66 -18.25 8.82
CA TRP A 345 -5.99 -17.67 8.70
C TRP A 345 -6.04 -16.35 9.47
N ILE A 346 -6.69 -15.34 8.88
CA ILE A 346 -6.70 -13.97 9.41
C ILE A 346 -8.15 -13.47 9.56
N LYS A 347 -8.42 -12.76 10.65
CA LYS A 347 -9.69 -12.08 10.88
C LYS A 347 -9.44 -10.72 11.54
N GLY A 348 -9.98 -9.65 10.97
CA GLY A 348 -9.79 -8.32 11.52
C GLY A 348 -10.23 -7.23 10.56
N ASP A 349 -10.10 -6.00 11.02
CA ASP A 349 -10.53 -4.81 10.27
C ASP A 349 -9.80 -4.65 8.94
N ASN A 350 -8.61 -5.23 8.77
CA ASN A 350 -7.76 -5.15 7.56
C ASN A 350 -8.18 -6.10 6.44
N VAL A 351 -9.08 -7.04 6.70
CA VAL A 351 -9.47 -8.05 5.72
C VAL A 351 -10.42 -7.44 4.70
N PHE A 352 -10.14 -7.67 3.41
CA PHE A 352 -10.98 -7.24 2.30
C PHE A 352 -12.43 -7.75 2.39
N SER A 353 -13.35 -7.12 1.67
CA SER A 353 -14.76 -7.50 1.64
C SER A 353 -15.08 -8.65 0.68
N GLY A 354 -14.09 -9.10 -0.10
CA GLY A 354 -14.23 -10.14 -1.10
C GLY A 354 -13.72 -9.71 -2.49
N TYR A 355 -13.93 -10.58 -3.46
CA TYR A 355 -13.56 -10.34 -4.85
C TYR A 355 -14.74 -9.76 -5.65
N TYR A 356 -14.49 -8.67 -6.36
CA TYR A 356 -15.50 -7.98 -7.14
C TYR A 356 -16.11 -8.88 -8.22
N LYS A 357 -17.44 -9.03 -8.19
CA LYS A 357 -18.23 -9.89 -9.09
C LYS A 357 -17.71 -11.34 -9.20
N ASP A 358 -17.12 -11.86 -8.14
CA ASP A 358 -16.61 -13.23 -8.08
C ASP A 358 -17.04 -13.90 -6.76
N PRO A 359 -18.35 -14.23 -6.62
CA PRO A 359 -18.91 -14.76 -5.37
C PRO A 359 -18.35 -16.15 -5.03
N GLU A 360 -18.00 -16.97 -6.03
CA GLU A 360 -17.40 -18.28 -5.84
C GLU A 360 -16.03 -18.16 -5.18
N LYS A 361 -15.10 -17.39 -5.76
CA LYS A 361 -13.79 -17.20 -5.15
C LYS A 361 -13.85 -16.44 -3.85
N THR A 362 -14.86 -15.58 -3.66
CA THR A 362 -15.10 -14.94 -2.37
C THR A 362 -15.47 -15.99 -1.33
N ALA A 363 -16.43 -16.87 -1.61
CA ALA A 363 -16.82 -17.95 -0.71
C ALA A 363 -15.66 -18.91 -0.40
N GLU A 364 -14.82 -19.23 -1.38
CA GLU A 364 -13.62 -20.07 -1.18
C GLU A 364 -12.59 -19.43 -0.25
N ALA A 365 -12.42 -18.11 -0.35
CA ALA A 365 -11.44 -17.34 0.43
C ALA A 365 -11.81 -17.22 1.91
N PHE A 366 -13.07 -17.47 2.27
CA PHE A 366 -13.55 -17.36 3.65
C PHE A 366 -14.01 -18.70 4.21
N SER A 367 -13.69 -18.93 5.47
CA SER A 367 -14.33 -19.96 6.27
C SER A 367 -15.75 -19.56 6.68
N ALA A 368 -16.56 -20.55 7.10
CA ALA A 368 -17.93 -20.32 7.56
C ALA A 368 -18.03 -19.38 8.77
N ASP A 369 -16.99 -19.32 9.62
CA ASP A 369 -16.89 -18.42 10.78
C ASP A 369 -16.18 -17.08 10.46
N GLY A 370 -15.97 -16.78 9.18
CA GLY A 370 -15.53 -15.47 8.68
C GLY A 370 -14.03 -15.20 8.80
N TRP A 371 -13.19 -16.24 8.86
CA TRP A 371 -11.74 -16.10 8.69
C TRP A 371 -11.36 -16.14 7.22
N PHE A 372 -10.49 -15.22 6.81
CA PHE A 372 -9.83 -15.24 5.52
C PHE A 372 -8.70 -16.27 5.51
N ARG A 373 -8.67 -17.08 4.46
CA ARG A 373 -7.67 -18.12 4.20
C ARG A 373 -6.60 -17.56 3.26
N THR A 374 -5.36 -17.43 3.72
CA THR A 374 -4.32 -16.75 2.94
C THR A 374 -3.77 -17.58 1.78
N GLY A 375 -3.86 -18.91 1.87
CA GLY A 375 -3.15 -19.84 1.01
C GLY A 375 -1.65 -19.99 1.31
N ASP A 376 -1.14 -19.30 2.34
CA ASP A 376 0.27 -19.34 2.75
C ASP A 376 0.43 -20.24 3.98
N LEU A 377 1.38 -21.17 3.90
CA LEU A 377 1.74 -22.07 5.00
C LEU A 377 2.75 -21.39 5.92
N VAL A 378 2.56 -21.56 7.23
CA VAL A 378 3.34 -20.84 8.23
C VAL A 378 3.67 -21.67 9.46
N ARG A 379 4.68 -21.21 10.20
CA ARG A 379 4.93 -21.59 11.61
C ARG A 379 5.19 -20.36 12.47
N PHE A 380 4.81 -20.46 13.74
CA PHE A 380 5.24 -19.51 14.78
C PHE A 380 6.32 -20.18 15.64
N ASP A 381 7.32 -19.42 16.08
CA ASP A 381 8.22 -19.86 17.14
C ASP A 381 7.68 -19.53 18.54
N GLU A 382 8.43 -19.90 19.59
CA GLU A 382 8.05 -19.68 20.99
C GLU A 382 7.99 -18.19 21.36
N GLU A 383 8.69 -17.33 20.62
CA GLU A 383 8.69 -15.87 20.80
C GLU A 383 7.57 -15.18 20.00
N GLY A 384 6.82 -15.93 19.20
CA GLY A 384 5.71 -15.46 18.38
C GLY A 384 6.13 -14.84 17.04
N PHE A 385 7.35 -15.07 16.58
CA PHE A 385 7.78 -14.71 15.23
C PHE A 385 7.19 -15.67 14.20
N LEU A 386 6.70 -15.10 13.11
CA LEU A 386 6.05 -15.79 12.02
C LEU A 386 7.05 -16.11 10.91
N TYR A 387 6.96 -17.31 10.36
CA TYR A 387 7.78 -17.77 9.24
C TYR A 387 6.85 -18.34 8.16
N ILE A 388 7.07 -17.97 6.90
CA ILE A 388 6.41 -18.62 5.76
C ILE A 388 7.19 -19.89 5.46
N THR A 389 6.51 -21.03 5.45
CA THR A 389 7.09 -22.34 5.13
C THR A 389 6.70 -22.83 3.74
N GLY A 390 5.74 -22.17 3.09
CA GLY A 390 5.33 -22.53 1.74
C GLY A 390 4.05 -21.86 1.29
N ARG A 391 3.59 -22.24 0.09
CA ARG A 391 2.27 -21.87 -0.44
C ARG A 391 1.51 -23.10 -0.88
N ILE A 392 0.23 -23.18 -0.52
CA ILE A 392 -0.62 -24.33 -0.85
C ILE A 392 -0.61 -24.63 -2.36
N LYS A 393 -0.63 -23.57 -3.19
CA LYS A 393 -0.64 -23.70 -4.65
C LYS A 393 0.71 -24.09 -5.26
N ASN A 394 1.80 -24.00 -4.50
CA ASN A 394 3.16 -24.29 -4.96
C ASN A 394 3.69 -25.63 -4.45
N LEU A 395 2.92 -26.36 -3.62
CA LEU A 395 3.36 -27.65 -3.09
C LEU A 395 3.64 -28.66 -4.22
N ILE A 396 4.83 -29.26 -4.17
CA ILE A 396 5.23 -30.38 -5.01
C ILE A 396 4.88 -31.66 -4.27
N ILE A 397 4.08 -32.52 -4.90
CA ILE A 397 3.77 -33.85 -4.38
C ILE A 397 4.84 -34.82 -4.88
N LEU A 398 5.68 -35.32 -3.97
CA LEU A 398 6.70 -36.32 -4.27
C LEU A 398 6.05 -37.68 -4.57
N SER A 399 6.80 -38.57 -5.24
CA SER A 399 6.32 -39.91 -5.61
C SER A 399 6.01 -40.81 -4.40
N ASN A 400 6.51 -40.48 -3.22
CA ASN A 400 6.18 -41.12 -1.94
C ASN A 400 4.91 -40.54 -1.27
N GLY A 401 4.26 -39.54 -1.89
CA GLY A 401 3.06 -38.87 -1.39
C GLY A 401 3.32 -37.69 -0.44
N GLU A 402 4.57 -37.31 -0.20
CA GLU A 402 4.90 -36.16 0.64
C GLU A 402 4.71 -34.84 -0.10
N ASN A 403 4.13 -33.85 0.58
CA ASN A 403 4.00 -32.48 0.08
C ASN A 403 5.24 -31.68 0.50
N VAL A 404 6.01 -31.20 -0.46
CA VAL A 404 7.21 -30.37 -0.24
C VAL A 404 7.02 -29.02 -0.88
N SER A 405 7.30 -27.94 -0.13
CA SER A 405 7.28 -26.59 -0.70
C SER A 405 8.63 -26.26 -1.33
N PRO A 406 8.70 -25.68 -2.54
CA PRO A 406 9.94 -25.15 -3.12
C PRO A 406 10.68 -24.23 -2.13
N GLU A 407 9.94 -23.39 -1.42
CA GLU A 407 10.46 -22.45 -0.42
C GLU A 407 11.14 -23.15 0.76
N SER A 408 10.73 -24.38 1.10
CA SER A 408 11.39 -25.19 2.15
C SER A 408 12.68 -25.88 1.67
N LEU A 409 12.86 -26.02 0.35
CA LEU A 409 14.06 -26.57 -0.27
C LEU A 409 15.13 -25.49 -0.58
N GLU A 410 14.71 -24.23 -0.57
CA GLU A 410 15.56 -23.05 -0.81
C GLU A 410 16.25 -22.52 0.47
N GLU A 411 15.97 -23.10 1.65
CA GLU A 411 16.75 -22.84 2.88
C GLU A 411 18.16 -23.46 2.74
N PRO A 412 19.25 -22.67 2.85
CA PRO A 412 20.62 -23.17 2.73
C PRO A 412 21.12 -23.97 3.93
#